data_AF-A0A8T5QL96-F1
#
_entry.id   AF-A0A8T5QL96-F1
#
_cell.length_a   1.000
_cell.length_b   1.000
_cell.length_c   1.000
_cell.angle_alpha   90.00
_cell.angle_beta   90.00
_cell.angle_gamma   90.00
#
_symmetry.space_group_name_H-M   'P 1'
#
loop_
_entity.id
_entity.type
_entity.pdbx_description
1 polymer ?
#
loop_
_entity_poly.entity_id
_entity_poly.type
_entity_poly.pdbx_seq_one_letter_code
_entity_poly.pdbx_strand_id
1 'polypeptide(L)'
;MEMKKINLTIMLLFVIASISYSQITNSAHDFSAETWNASGEICITCHTPHNEIASADSPLWNHELSTETYTLYTNAVSSTFDATTTQPDGSSKLCLSCHDG
;
A
#
# COMPACT_ATOMS: atom_id res chain seq x y z
N MET A 1 -10.86 -23.55 -40.09
CA MET A 1 -10.74 -22.07 -39.98
C MET A 1 -11.25 -21.55 -38.64
N GLU A 2 -12.31 -22.15 -38.07
CA GLU A 2 -12.92 -21.70 -36.80
C GLU A 2 -12.03 -21.86 -35.56
N MET A 3 -11.26 -22.97 -35.44
CA MET A 3 -10.37 -23.18 -34.28
C MET A 3 -9.20 -22.18 -34.22
N LYS A 4 -8.71 -21.68 -35.37
CA LYS A 4 -7.61 -20.70 -35.42
C LYS A 4 -8.07 -19.32 -34.96
N LYS A 5 -9.34 -18.97 -35.21
CA LYS A 5 -9.98 -17.74 -34.72
C LYS A 5 -10.16 -17.80 -33.20
N ILE A 6 -10.66 -18.92 -32.67
CA ILE A 6 -10.80 -19.14 -31.22
C ILE A 6 -9.46 -19.03 -30.50
N ASN A 7 -8.42 -19.69 -31.01
CA ASN A 7 -7.09 -19.62 -30.39
C ASN A 7 -6.48 -18.20 -30.44
N LEU A 8 -6.74 -17.46 -31.53
CA LEU A 8 -6.30 -16.08 -31.66
C LEU A 8 -7.07 -15.14 -30.71
N THR A 9 -8.36 -15.37 -30.51
CA THR A 9 -9.19 -14.62 -29.57
C THR A 9 -8.78 -14.89 -28.12
N ILE A 10 -8.50 -16.14 -27.74
CA ILE A 10 -8.01 -16.51 -26.41
C ILE A 10 -6.64 -15.87 -26.14
N MET A 11 -5.72 -15.94 -27.10
CA MET A 11 -4.41 -15.29 -27.00
C MET A 11 -4.54 -13.77 -26.84
N LEU A 12 -5.47 -13.13 -27.56
CA LEU A 12 -5.73 -11.70 -27.43
C LEU A 12 -6.30 -11.33 -26.05
N LEU A 13 -7.20 -12.14 -25.49
CA LEU A 13 -7.74 -11.94 -24.13
C LEU A 13 -6.66 -12.06 -23.04
N PHE A 14 -5.67 -12.94 -23.21
CA PHE A 14 -4.54 -13.07 -22.27
C PHE A 14 -3.58 -11.87 -22.30
N VAL A 15 -3.47 -11.16 -23.42
CA VAL A 15 -2.62 -9.95 -23.53
C VAL A 15 -3.30 -8.72 -22.92
N ILE A 16 -4.63 -8.72 -22.79
CA ILE A 16 -5.42 -7.61 -22.23
C ILE A 16 -5.71 -7.81 -20.73
N ALA A 17 -5.30 -8.94 -20.14
CA ALA A 17 -5.32 -9.13 -18.69
C ALA A 17 -4.27 -8.23 -18.02
N SER A 18 -4.66 -6.96 -17.89
CA SER A 18 -4.13 -5.86 -17.11
C SER A 18 -2.93 -6.20 -16.22
N ILE A 19 -1.78 -5.66 -16.60
CA ILE A 19 -0.66 -5.52 -15.69
C ILE A 19 -1.01 -4.39 -14.72
N SER A 20 -1.58 -4.75 -13.56
CA SER A 20 -1.82 -3.80 -12.47
C SER A 20 -0.47 -3.45 -11.84
N TYR A 21 0.18 -2.40 -12.32
CA TYR A 21 1.32 -1.82 -11.62
C TYR A 21 0.82 -0.91 -10.50
N SER A 22 1.19 -1.22 -9.26
CA SER A 22 1.11 -0.25 -8.17
C SER A 22 2.22 0.78 -8.36
N GLN A 23 1.96 1.83 -9.13
CA GLN A 23 2.89 2.93 -9.33
C GLN A 23 2.66 4.04 -8.30
N ILE A 24 3.75 4.63 -7.80
CA ILE A 24 3.68 5.80 -6.92
C ILE A 24 3.43 7.07 -7.73
N THR A 25 4.00 7.17 -8.94
CA THR A 25 3.82 8.34 -9.82
C THR A 25 2.35 8.60 -10.09
N ASN A 26 1.93 9.85 -9.89
CA ASN A 26 0.54 10.30 -10.05
C ASN A 26 -0.47 9.62 -9.10
N SER A 27 0.00 9.10 -7.96
CA SER A 27 -0.84 8.66 -6.85
C SER A 27 -0.92 9.72 -5.76
N ALA A 28 -1.78 9.52 -4.76
CA ALA A 28 -1.84 10.39 -3.58
C ALA A 28 -0.54 10.36 -2.74
N HIS A 29 0.30 9.35 -2.92
CA HIS A 29 1.60 9.22 -2.26
C HIS A 29 2.77 9.66 -3.17
N ASP A 30 2.50 10.36 -4.28
CA ASP A 30 3.54 10.99 -5.10
C ASP A 30 3.98 12.32 -4.47
N PHE A 31 4.97 12.24 -3.60
CA PHE A 31 5.50 13.42 -2.91
C PHE A 31 6.71 14.04 -3.62
N SER A 32 7.00 13.65 -4.86
CA SER A 32 8.18 14.13 -5.59
C SER A 32 8.14 15.63 -5.90
N ALA A 33 6.93 16.20 -5.99
CA ALA A 33 6.70 17.62 -6.27
C ALA A 33 6.42 18.46 -5.02
N GLU A 34 6.39 17.84 -3.84
CA GLU A 34 6.05 18.52 -2.60
C GLU A 34 7.19 19.41 -2.10
N THR A 35 6.86 20.63 -1.66
CA THR A 35 7.89 21.62 -1.24
C THR A 35 8.70 21.20 -0.02
N TRP A 36 8.16 20.31 0.81
CA TRP A 36 8.84 19.74 1.98
C TRP A 36 9.74 18.55 1.62
N ASN A 37 9.56 17.92 0.45
CA ASN A 37 10.47 16.90 -0.06
C ASN A 37 11.61 17.56 -0.85
N ALA A 38 12.59 18.09 -0.13
CA ALA A 38 13.69 18.85 -0.73
C ALA A 38 14.55 18.04 -1.74
N SER A 39 14.60 16.71 -1.64
CA SER A 39 15.35 15.90 -2.61
C SER A 39 14.53 15.60 -3.87
N GLY A 40 13.21 15.74 -3.82
CA GLY A 40 12.30 15.40 -4.92
C GLY A 40 12.28 13.90 -5.28
N GLU A 41 12.96 13.06 -4.49
CA GLU A 41 13.02 11.63 -4.73
C GLU A 41 11.70 10.99 -4.29
N ILE A 42 11.06 10.27 -5.20
CA ILE A 42 9.71 9.73 -4.98
C ILE A 42 9.68 8.66 -3.88
N CYS A 43 10.79 7.96 -3.64
CA CYS A 43 10.86 6.88 -2.65
C CYS A 43 11.35 7.33 -1.28
N ILE A 44 12.04 8.48 -1.16
CA ILE A 44 12.78 8.84 0.07
C ILE A 44 11.85 9.07 1.26
N THR A 45 10.61 9.50 1.00
CA THR A 45 9.60 9.72 2.04
C THR A 45 9.21 8.41 2.73
N CYS A 46 9.28 7.29 2.03
CA CYS A 46 8.91 5.97 2.56
C CYS A 46 10.14 5.14 2.93
N HIS A 47 11.22 5.24 2.15
CA HIS A 47 12.38 4.36 2.24
C HIS A 47 13.69 5.14 2.36
N THR A 48 14.64 4.61 3.13
CA THR A 48 15.99 5.12 3.29
C THR A 48 16.99 4.12 2.72
N PRO A 49 18.11 4.54 2.11
CA PRO A 49 19.12 3.58 1.64
C PRO A 49 19.70 2.69 2.77
N HIS A 50 19.77 3.20 4.00
CA HIS A 50 20.31 2.50 5.18
C HIS A 50 19.69 3.02 6.48
N ASN A 51 19.91 2.30 7.59
CA ASN A 51 19.43 2.64 8.93
C ASN A 51 17.90 2.64 9.03
N GLU A 52 17.28 1.54 8.59
CA GLU A 52 15.84 1.38 8.71
C GLU A 52 15.35 1.39 10.16
N ILE A 53 14.06 1.68 10.31
CA ILE A 53 13.35 1.37 11.55
C ILE A 53 13.14 -0.16 11.59
N ALA A 54 13.95 -0.86 12.37
CA ALA A 54 13.95 -2.33 12.44
C ALA A 54 12.61 -2.95 12.89
N SER A 55 11.73 -2.17 13.55
CA SER A 55 10.40 -2.60 13.97
C SER A 55 9.32 -2.39 12.89
N ALA A 56 9.66 -1.75 11.77
CA ALA A 56 8.73 -1.55 10.66
C ALA A 56 8.63 -2.82 9.81
N ASP A 57 7.41 -3.19 9.45
CA ASP A 57 7.13 -4.33 8.56
C ASP A 57 7.25 -3.91 7.08
N SER A 58 8.37 -3.25 6.75
CA SER A 58 8.70 -2.79 5.41
C SER A 58 10.21 -2.68 5.25
N PRO A 59 10.78 -3.08 4.11
CA PRO A 59 12.20 -2.90 3.86
C PRO A 59 12.58 -1.43 3.97
N LEU A 60 13.66 -1.13 4.70
CA LEU A 60 14.26 0.19 4.62
C LEU A 60 13.33 1.36 5.01
N TRP A 61 12.35 1.14 5.88
CA TRP A 61 11.35 2.16 6.24
C TRP A 61 11.98 3.43 6.86
N ASN A 62 11.55 4.60 6.37
CA ASN A 62 12.16 5.90 6.68
C ASN A 62 11.19 6.92 7.30
N HIS A 63 10.08 6.46 7.87
CA HIS A 63 9.11 7.33 8.53
C HIS A 63 8.82 6.83 9.94
N GLU A 64 8.67 7.71 10.91
CA GLU A 64 8.41 7.29 12.29
C GLU A 64 7.13 6.46 12.39
N LEU A 65 7.18 5.33 13.09
CA LEU A 65 5.99 4.49 13.28
C LEU A 65 5.07 5.11 14.34
N SER A 66 3.78 5.19 14.05
CA SER A 66 2.78 5.63 15.01
C SER A 66 2.81 4.76 16.28
N THR A 67 2.66 5.44 17.41
CA THR A 67 2.49 4.83 18.74
C THR A 67 1.06 4.92 19.24
N GLU A 68 0.14 5.41 18.39
CA GLU A 68 -1.26 5.61 18.73
C GLU A 68 -1.98 4.29 18.97
N THR A 69 -2.98 4.36 19.85
CA THR A 69 -3.90 3.25 20.13
C THR A 69 -5.25 3.54 19.49
N TYR A 70 -5.62 2.73 18.50
CA TYR A 70 -6.81 2.96 17.70
C TYR A 70 -8.07 2.44 18.39
N THR A 71 -9.15 3.21 18.31
CA THR A 71 -10.48 2.74 18.69
C THR A 71 -11.02 1.84 17.58
N LEU A 72 -11.14 0.55 17.86
CA LEU A 72 -11.57 -0.44 16.88
C LEU A 72 -13.08 -0.64 16.93
N TYR A 73 -13.66 -0.94 15.77
CA TYR A 73 -15.03 -1.44 15.71
C TYR A 73 -15.13 -2.77 16.45
N THR A 74 -16.27 -3.00 17.10
CA THR A 74 -16.56 -4.23 17.82
C THR A 74 -17.92 -4.76 17.40
N ASN A 75 -18.25 -5.98 17.84
CA ASN A 75 -19.58 -6.56 17.66
C ASN A 75 -20.72 -5.76 18.33
N ALA A 76 -20.42 -4.82 19.23
CA ALA A 76 -21.41 -3.90 19.76
C ALA A 76 -21.97 -2.95 18.69
N VAL A 77 -21.24 -2.72 17.60
CA VAL A 77 -21.61 -1.77 16.53
C VAL A 77 -22.42 -2.46 15.43
N SER A 78 -22.30 -3.78 15.25
CA SER A 78 -23.08 -4.55 14.28
C SER A 78 -23.23 -6.00 14.70
N SER A 79 -24.46 -6.52 14.58
CA SER A 79 -24.78 -7.94 14.85
C SER A 79 -24.19 -8.91 13.83
N THR A 80 -23.65 -8.42 12.70
CA THR A 80 -23.00 -9.24 11.68
C THR A 80 -21.48 -9.15 11.74
N PHE A 81 -20.93 -8.52 12.78
CA PHE A 81 -19.49 -8.40 12.96
C PHE A 81 -18.90 -9.76 13.38
N ASP A 82 -18.13 -10.37 12.48
CA ASP A 82 -17.48 -11.67 12.69
C ASP A 82 -15.97 -11.54 12.47
N ALA A 83 -15.32 -10.83 13.39
CA ALA A 83 -13.87 -10.66 13.42
C ALA A 83 -13.36 -10.58 14.86
N THR A 84 -12.17 -11.13 15.10
CA THR A 84 -11.39 -10.86 16.32
C THR A 84 -10.51 -9.66 16.05
N THR A 85 -10.69 -8.57 16.79
CA THR A 85 -9.98 -7.31 16.56
C THR A 85 -8.79 -7.16 17.49
N THR A 86 -7.63 -6.88 16.91
CA THR A 86 -6.41 -6.44 17.59
C THR A 86 -5.96 -5.11 17.01
N GLN A 87 -5.06 -4.40 17.70
CA GLN A 87 -4.49 -3.17 17.16
C GLN A 87 -3.87 -3.43 15.77
N PRO A 88 -3.99 -2.48 14.82
CA PRO A 88 -3.37 -2.61 13.51
C PRO A 88 -1.86 -2.78 13.63
N ASP A 89 -1.32 -3.72 12.89
CA ASP A 89 0.10 -4.02 12.82
C ASP A 89 0.56 -4.13 11.36
N GLY A 90 1.82 -4.56 11.18
CA GLY A 90 2.41 -4.82 9.88
C GLY A 90 2.29 -3.65 8.90
N SER A 91 1.88 -3.97 7.66
CA SER A 91 1.67 -2.98 6.60
C SER A 91 0.62 -1.92 6.91
N SER A 92 -0.44 -2.27 7.66
CA SER A 92 -1.48 -1.29 8.04
C SER A 92 -0.91 -0.20 8.92
N LYS A 93 0.01 -0.57 9.82
CA LYS A 93 0.70 0.39 10.69
C LYS A 93 1.55 1.39 9.92
N LEU A 94 2.12 1.01 8.77
CA LEU A 94 2.89 1.93 7.92
C LEU A 94 2.01 3.07 7.39
N CYS A 95 0.81 2.73 6.89
CA CYS A 95 -0.14 3.71 6.38
C CYS A 95 -0.62 4.65 7.49
N LEU A 96 -1.00 4.06 8.62
CA LEU A 96 -1.52 4.79 9.78
C LEU A 96 -0.47 5.71 10.40
N SER A 97 0.82 5.38 10.27
CA SER A 97 1.93 6.23 10.72
C SER A 97 2.03 7.58 10.02
N CYS A 98 1.39 7.74 8.85
CA CYS A 98 1.31 9.01 8.14
C CYS A 98 -0.06 9.69 8.26
N HIS A 99 -1.14 8.92 8.37
CA HIS A 99 -2.50 9.45 8.26
C HIS A 99 -3.17 9.73 9.60
N ASP A 100 -3.01 8.83 10.56
CA ASP A 100 -3.76 8.82 11.83
C ASP A 100 -2.81 8.65 13.03
N GLY A 101 -1.54 9.04 12.86
CA GLY A 101 -0.45 8.92 13.83
C GLY A 101 -0.03 10.23 14.46
#